data_AF-A0A8T3SDG0-F1
#
_entry.id   AF-A0A8T3SDG0-F1
#
_cell.length_a   1.000
_cell.length_b   1.000
_cell.length_c   1.000
_cell.angle_alpha   90.00
_cell.angle_beta   90.00
_cell.angle_gamma   90.00
#
_symmetry.space_group_name_H-M   'P 1'
#
loop_
_entity.id
_entity.type
_entity.pdbx_description
1 polymer ?
#
loop_
_entity_poly.entity_id
_entity_poly.type
_entity_poly.pdbx_seq_one_letter_code
_entity_poly.pdbx_strand_id
1 'polypeptide(L)' 'MLRGASYKTLGSGIGLSQAKQYMEQLNGKLSLETKLKKGTTIILTFPVV' A
#
# COMPACT_ATOMS: atom_id res chain seq x y z
N MET A 1 -13.09 25.53 -18.12
CA MET A 1 -13.17 24.09 -17.80
C MET A 1 -11.84 23.64 -17.22
N LEU A 2 -11.73 23.42 -15.91
CA LEU A 2 -10.49 22.97 -15.28
C LEU A 2 -10.40 21.44 -15.34
N ARG A 3 -9.59 20.91 -16.26
CA ARG A 3 -9.25 19.48 -16.32
C ARG A 3 -8.21 19.20 -15.22
N GLY A 4 -8.60 18.53 -14.15
CA GLY A 4 -7.67 18.07 -13.12
C GLY A 4 -6.71 17.04 -13.72
N ALA A 5 -5.46 17.45 -13.97
CA ALA A 5 -4.41 16.54 -14.42
C ALA A 5 -3.96 15.66 -13.24
N SER A 6 -4.28 14.37 -13.28
CA SER A 6 -3.72 13.38 -12.37
C SER A 6 -2.27 13.10 -12.76
N TYR A 7 -1.31 13.73 -12.10
CA TYR A 7 0.10 13.37 -12.24
C TYR A 7 0.37 12.06 -11.48
N LYS A 8 0.66 10.98 -12.20
CA LYS A 8 1.30 9.79 -11.61
C LYS A 8 2.74 10.16 -11.28
N THR A 9 2.99 10.71 -10.10
CA THR A 9 4.34 10.80 -9.55
C THR A 9 4.82 9.38 -9.23
N LEU A 10 5.80 8.91 -9.99
CA LEU A 10 6.53 7.69 -9.68
C LEU A 10 7.33 7.95 -8.40
N GLY A 11 6.81 7.50 -7.26
CA GLY A 11 7.63 7.31 -6.06
C GLY A 11 8.67 6.23 -6.32
N SER A 12 9.77 6.23 -5.58
CA SER A 12 10.89 5.27 -5.72
C SER A 12 10.55 3.79 -5.49
N GLY A 13 9.27 3.43 -5.32
CA GLY A 13 8.83 2.09 -4.98
C GLY A 13 9.17 1.66 -3.55
N ILE A 14 9.89 2.49 -2.79
CA ILE A 14 10.40 2.19 -1.44
C ILE A 14 9.28 1.97 -0.42
N GLY A 15 8.19 2.75 -0.50
CA GLY A 15 7.16 2.76 0.56
C GLY A 15 6.57 1.39 0.86
N LEU A 16 5.97 0.73 -0.14
CA LEU A 16 5.30 -0.57 0.05
C LEU A 16 6.26 -1.74 0.13
N SER A 17 7.42 -1.68 -0.54
CA SER A 17 8.44 -2.74 -0.44
C SER A 17 9.04 -2.79 0.96
N GLN A 18 9.42 -1.64 1.53
CA GLN A 18 9.92 -1.56 2.90
C GLN A 18 8.83 -1.91 3.91
N ALA A 19 7.59 -1.45 3.70
CA ALA A 19 6.48 -1.81 4.59
C ALA A 19 6.23 -3.33 4.62
N LYS A 20 6.33 -4.01 3.46
CA LYS A 20 6.21 -5.48 3.40
C LYS A 20 7.35 -6.17 4.15
N GLN A 21 8.60 -5.78 3.91
CA GLN A 21 9.76 -6.34 4.61
C GLN A 21 9.65 -6.16 6.14
N TYR A 22 9.22 -4.98 6.58
CA TYR A 22 9.03 -4.70 8.00
C TYR A 22 7.94 -5.57 8.63
N MET A 23 6.82 -5.76 7.94
CA MET A 23 5.76 -6.67 8.42
C MET A 23 6.24 -8.11 8.51
N GLU A 24 7.04 -8.58 7.55
CA GLU A 24 7.63 -9.93 7.57
C GLU A 24 8.57 -10.10 8.77
N GLN A 25 9.38 -9.08 9.12
CA GLN A 25 10.24 -9.10 10.31
C GLN A 25 9.45 -9.23 11.62
N LEU A 26 8.22 -8.71 11.67
CA LEU A 26 7.32 -8.82 12.81
C LEU A 26 6.53 -10.15 12.83
N ASN A 27 6.84 -11.10 11.94
CA ASN A 27 6.01 -12.28 11.66
C ASN A 27 4.55 -11.93 11.33
N GLY A 28 4.33 -10.71 10.84
CA GLY A 28 3.05 -10.21 10.39
C GLY A 28 2.85 -10.39 8.89
N LYS A 29 1.73 -9.88 8.39
CA LYS A 29 1.34 -9.95 6.98
C LYS A 29 0.82 -8.62 6.48
N LEU A 30 1.23 -8.23 5.27
CA LEU A 30 0.68 -7.09 4.53
C LEU A 30 -0.13 -7.60 3.34
N SER A 31 -1.36 -7.12 3.15
CA SER A 31 -2.25 -7.48 2.05
C SER A 31 -2.91 -6.24 1.44
N LEU A 32 -3.30 -6.34 0.17
CA LEU A 32 -3.84 -5.25 -0.64
C LEU A 32 -5.12 -5.70 -1.33
N GLU A 33 -6.20 -4.95 -1.13
CA GLU A 33 -7.45 -5.12 -1.86
C GLU A 33 -7.74 -3.85 -2.65
N THR A 34 -7.75 -3.94 -3.98
CA THR A 34 -8.02 -2.78 -4.83
C THR A 34 -9.32 -2.97 -5.60
N LYS A 35 -10.13 -1.91 -5.66
CA LYS A 35 -11.32 -1.84 -6.51
C LYS A 35 -11.18 -0.62 -7.40
N LEU A 36 -11.17 -0.85 -8.72
CA LEU A 36 -11.05 0.19 -9.72
C LEU A 36 -12.13 1.26 -9.48
N LYS A 37 -11.74 2.55 -9.52
CA LYS A 37 -12.60 3.72 -9.24
C LYS A 37 -13.18 3.79 -7.82
N LYS A 38 -12.81 2.91 -6.90
CA LYS A 38 -13.21 2.94 -5.48
C LYS A 38 -12.03 3.19 -4.53
N GLY A 39 -10.83 2.74 -4.92
CA GLY A 39 -9.60 2.92 -4.16
C GLY A 39 -8.95 1.60 -3.78
N THR A 40 -7.97 1.68 -2.89
CA THR A 40 -7.18 0.54 -2.42
C THR A 40 -7.24 0.49 -0.90
N THR A 41 -7.53 -0.69 -0.38
CA THR A 41 -7.49 -1.03 1.05
C THR A 41 -6.18 -1.74 1.32
N ILE A 42 -5.45 -1.26 2.33
CA ILE A 42 -4.22 -1.88 2.82
C ILE A 42 -4.53 -2.54 4.15
N ILE A 43 -4.24 -3.82 4.28
CA ILE A 43 -4.54 -4.62 5.46
C ILE A 43 -3.22 -5.09 6.07
N LEU A 44 -3.01 -4.75 7.34
CA LEU A 44 -1.85 -5.17 8.13
C LEU A 44 -2.33 -6.13 9.21
N THR A 45 -1.79 -7.35 9.23
CA THR A 45 -2.07 -8.37 10.23
C THR A 45 -0.84 -8.57 11.09
N PHE A 46 -1.02 -8.49 12.41
CA PHE A 46 0.04 -8.71 13.38
C PHE A 46 -0.28 -9.97 14.18
N PRO A 47 0.71 -10.82 14.49
CA PRO A 47 0.52 -11.93 15.41
C PRO A 47 0.24 -11.37 16.81
N VAL A 48 -0.70 -11.99 17.52
CA VAL A 48 -0.95 -11.68 18.94
C VAL A 48 -0.16 -12.70 19.75
N VAL A 49 0.70 -12.21 20.64
CA VAL A 49 1.43 -13.01 21.62
C VAL A 49 0.56 -13.33 22.83
#